data_AF-A0AAN1EL87-F1
#
_entry.id   AF-A0AAN1EL87-F1
#
_cell.length_a   1.000
_cell.length_b   1.000
_cell.length_c   1.000
_cell.angle_alpha   90.00
_cell.angle_beta   90.00
_cell.angle_gamma   90.00
#
_symmetry.space_group_name_H-M   'P 1'
#
loop_
_entity.id
_entity.type
_entity.pdbx_description
1 polymer ?
#
loop_
_entity_poly.entity_id
_entity_poly.type
_entity_poly.pdbx_seq_one_letter_code
_entity_poly.pdbx_strand_id
1 'polypeptide(L)'
;MAQVIKRRKTLVVSNGKISLAKGVSLPEGRYPVTAEYVVSHLRGRPVEQAGRVMLHLTRQNLLDYGVDLTGSAMLGSDIDVSGNVARKEAILE
;
A
#
# COMPACT_ATOMS: atom_id res chain seq x y z
N MET A 1 -21.74 -7.77 14.07
CA MET A 1 -20.82 -6.62 14.21
C MET A 1 -19.59 -6.89 13.37
N ALA A 2 -19.20 -5.92 12.54
CA ALA A 2 -17.94 -5.97 11.80
C ALA A 2 -16.89 -5.15 12.57
N GLN A 3 -15.72 -5.74 12.82
CA GLN A 3 -14.62 -5.08 13.49
C GLN A 3 -13.55 -4.73 12.45
N VAL A 4 -13.03 -3.51 12.49
CA VAL A 4 -11.88 -3.13 11.67
C VAL A 4 -10.61 -3.35 12.48
N ILE A 5 -9.67 -4.12 11.94
CA ILE A 5 -8.35 -4.34 12.54
C ILE A 5 -7.26 -3.83 11.59
N LYS A 6 -6.15 -3.36 12.16
CA LYS A 6 -4.97 -2.92 11.41
C LYS A 6 -3.84 -3.92 11.63
N ARG A 7 -3.21 -4.38 10.55
CA ARG A 7 -2.07 -5.28 10.59
C ARG A 7 -0.92 -4.69 9.78
N ARG A 8 0.29 -4.77 10.32
CA ARG A 8 1.51 -4.51 9.53
C ARG A 8 1.76 -5.71 8.63
N LYS A 9 1.99 -5.44 7.36
CA LYS A 9 2.20 -6.44 6.31
C LYS A 9 3.34 -6.04 5.40
N THR A 10 3.80 -6.97 4.58
CA THR A 10 4.75 -6.67 3.51
C THR A 10 4.04 -6.69 2.17
N LEU A 11 4.18 -5.61 1.41
CA LEU A 11 3.75 -5.53 0.02
C LEU A 11 4.91 -5.91 -0.87
N VAL A 12 4.77 -6.99 -1.64
CA VAL A 12 5.71 -7.40 -2.68
C VAL A 12 5.23 -6.81 -4.00
N VAL A 13 6.04 -5.95 -4.60
CA VAL A 13 5.71 -5.18 -5.81
C VAL A 13 6.50 -5.72 -6.99
N SER A 14 5.78 -5.97 -8.10
CA SER A 14 6.36 -6.32 -9.40
C SER A 14 6.43 -5.08 -10.31
N ASN A 15 7.38 -5.03 -11.23
CA ASN A 15 7.87 -3.77 -11.81
C ASN A 15 6.76 -2.97 -12.48
N GLY A 16 6.73 -1.65 -12.23
CA GLY A 16 5.98 -0.69 -13.03
C GLY A 16 4.47 -0.66 -12.80
N LYS A 17 3.93 -1.37 -11.80
CA LYS A 17 2.48 -1.47 -11.62
C LYS A 17 1.87 -0.45 -10.64
N ILE A 18 2.70 0.18 -9.81
CA ILE A 18 2.26 1.21 -8.85
C ILE A 18 2.85 2.55 -9.27
N SER A 19 2.00 3.47 -9.74
CA SER A 19 2.42 4.81 -10.16
C SER A 19 2.61 5.72 -8.95
N LEU A 20 3.74 6.44 -8.89
CA LEU A 20 4.06 7.43 -7.86
C LEU A 20 3.83 8.86 -8.36
N ALA A 21 4.25 9.12 -9.60
CA ALA A 21 4.10 10.38 -10.29
C ALA A 21 4.08 10.14 -11.80
N LYS A 22 3.89 11.19 -12.60
CA LYS A 22 3.90 11.08 -14.07
C LYS A 22 5.23 10.48 -14.54
N GLY A 23 5.18 9.26 -15.10
CA GLY A 23 6.36 8.55 -15.60
C GLY A 23 7.23 7.91 -14.53
N VAL A 24 6.86 7.99 -13.25
CA VAL A 24 7.61 7.41 -12.12
C VAL A 24 6.76 6.32 -11.47
N SER A 25 7.29 5.10 -11.44
CA SER A 25 6.65 3.95 -10.80
C SER A 25 7.46 3.49 -9.60
N LEU A 26 6.77 2.90 -8.62
CA LEU A 26 7.40 2.26 -7.49
C LEU A 26 8.27 1.09 -8.00
N PRO A 27 9.55 1.02 -7.58
CA PRO A 27 10.42 -0.06 -7.98
C PRO A 27 9.92 -1.44 -7.52
N GLU A 28 10.48 -2.49 -8.12
CA GLU A 28 10.32 -3.83 -7.59
C GLU A 28 10.94 -3.93 -6.19
N GLY A 29 10.24 -4.62 -5.30
CA GLY A 29 10.75 -4.79 -3.95
C GLY A 29 9.70 -5.20 -2.94
N ARG A 30 10.12 -5.14 -1.68
CA ARG A 30 9.32 -5.48 -0.50
C ARG A 30 9.16 -4.23 0.33
N TYR A 31 7.92 -3.81 0.54
CA TYR A 31 7.60 -2.55 1.21
C TYR A 31 6.73 -2.80 2.44
N PRO A 32 7.04 -2.19 3.60
CA PRO A 32 6.16 -2.26 4.75
C PRO A 32 4.87 -1.48 4.47
N VAL A 33 3.72 -2.09 4.76
CA VAL A 33 2.41 -1.47 4.59
C VAL A 33 1.54 -1.69 5.82
N THR A 34 0.57 -0.81 6.00
CA THR A 34 -0.51 -1.01 6.97
C THR A 34 -1.75 -1.48 6.22
N ALA A 35 -2.18 -2.71 6.47
CA ALA A 35 -3.39 -3.26 5.90
C ALA A 35 -4.54 -3.23 6.94
N GLU A 36 -5.65 -2.62 6.56
CA GLU A 36 -6.92 -2.65 7.26
C GLU A 36 -7.73 -3.85 6.80
N TYR A 37 -8.19 -4.64 7.76
CA TYR A 37 -9.06 -5.79 7.53
C TYR A 37 -10.40 -5.57 8.22
N VAL A 38 -11.47 -5.86 7.50
CA VAL A 38 -12.81 -5.96 8.07
C VAL A 38 -13.03 -7.40 8.50
N VAL A 39 -13.18 -7.60 9.80
CA VAL A 39 -13.46 -8.89 10.43
C VAL A 39 -14.96 -9.01 10.63
N SER A 40 -15.56 -10.00 9.98
CA SER A 40 -16.98 -10.34 10.15
C SER A 40 -17.13 -11.75 10.70
N HIS A 41 -18.22 -12.01 11.43
CA HIS A 41 -18.50 -13.34 11.99
C HIS A 41 -19.56 -14.02 11.12
N LEU A 42 -19.11 -14.86 10.18
CA LEU A 42 -19.97 -15.67 9.33
C LEU A 42 -20.08 -17.07 9.95
N ARG A 43 -21.30 -17.44 10.39
CA ARG A 43 -21.58 -18.74 11.04
C ARG A 43 -20.66 -19.05 12.24
N GLY A 44 -20.36 -18.01 13.03
CA GLY A 44 -19.50 -18.14 14.22
C GLY A 44 -17.99 -18.22 13.95
N ARG A 45 -17.54 -18.11 12.69
CA ARG A 45 -16.11 -18.04 12.35
C ARG A 45 -15.71 -16.62 11.93
N PRO A 46 -14.58 -16.09 12.42
CA PRO A 46 -14.07 -14.81 11.96
C PRO A 46 -13.56 -14.96 10.52
N VAL A 47 -14.03 -14.06 9.64
CA VAL A 47 -13.57 -13.93 8.26
C VAL A 47 -12.95 -12.55 8.14
N GLU A 48 -11.66 -12.51 7.79
CA GLU A 48 -10.91 -11.27 7.54
C GLU A 48 -10.93 -10.96 6.04
N GLN A 49 -11.47 -9.80 5.67
CA GLN A 49 -11.39 -9.29 4.31
C GLN A 49 -10.52 -8.03 4.29
N ALA A 50 -9.49 -8.03 3.45
CA ALA A 50 -8.66 -6.85 3.25
C ALA A 50 -9.54 -5.71 2.68
N GLY A 51 -9.58 -4.59 3.38
CA GLY A 51 -10.32 -3.39 2.98
C GLY A 51 -9.38 -2.38 2.33
N ARG A 52 -8.42 -1.86 3.11
CA ARG A 52 -7.49 -0.81 2.68
C ARG A 52 -6.05 -1.21 2.93
N VAL A 53 -5.14 -0.89 2.02
CA VAL A 53 -3.72 -1.21 2.11
C VAL A 53 -2.93 0.07 1.84
N MET A 54 -2.27 0.58 2.88
CA MET A 54 -1.58 1.86 2.84
C MET A 54 -0.07 1.66 2.81
N LEU A 55 0.57 2.17 1.75
CA LEU A 55 2.00 2.29 1.63
C LEU A 55 2.43 3.69 2.05
N HIS A 56 3.31 3.76 3.05
CA HIS A 56 3.86 5.01 3.56
C HIS A 56 5.24 5.23 2.93
N LEU A 57 5.40 6.28 2.13
CA LEU A 57 6.67 6.67 1.54
C LEU A 57 7.13 8.00 2.13
N THR A 58 8.37 8.03 2.64
CA THR A 58 8.97 9.29 3.09
C THR A 58 9.34 10.17 1.89
N ARG A 59 9.57 11.47 2.13
CA ARG A 59 10.13 12.37 1.12
C ARG A 59 11.41 11.79 0.49
N GLN A 60 12.30 11.23 1.31
CA GLN A 60 13.54 10.64 0.81
C GLN A 60 13.27 9.49 -0.15
N ASN A 61 12.35 8.58 0.19
CA ASN A 61 11.99 7.47 -0.72
C ASN A 61 11.47 7.99 -2.06
N LEU A 62 10.62 9.00 -2.05
CA LEU A 62 10.06 9.57 -3.28
C LEU A 62 11.15 10.22 -4.15
N LEU A 63 12.09 10.95 -3.54
CA LEU A 63 13.26 11.50 -4.24
C LEU A 63 14.15 10.39 -4.81
N ASP A 64 14.41 9.33 -4.04
CA ASP A 64 15.21 8.18 -4.48
C ASP A 64 14.58 7.46 -5.67
N TYR A 65 13.26 7.47 -5.77
CA TYR A 65 12.52 6.89 -6.90
C TYR A 65 12.38 7.86 -8.08
N GLY A 66 12.91 9.09 -7.98
CA GLY A 66 12.90 10.07 -9.06
C GLY A 66 11.63 10.93 -9.14
N VAL A 67 10.85 11.01 -8.06
CA VAL A 67 9.73 11.97 -7.97
C VAL A 67 10.31 13.38 -7.75
N ASP A 68 10.04 14.29 -8.68
CA ASP A 68 10.41 15.69 -8.52
C ASP A 68 9.53 16.37 -7.46
N LEU A 69 10.17 16.80 -6.37
CA LEU A 69 9.56 17.52 -5.26
C LEU A 69 10.16 18.93 -5.10
N THR A 70 10.79 19.47 -6.16
CA THR A 70 11.34 20.81 -6.18
C THR A 70 10.23 21.84 -5.90
N GLY A 71 10.47 22.73 -4.92
CA GLY A 71 9.47 23.72 -4.48
C GLY A 71 8.30 23.13 -3.68
N SER A 72 8.25 21.82 -3.43
CA SER A 72 7.20 21.19 -2.62
C SER A 72 7.61 21.09 -1.14
N ALA A 73 6.70 21.46 -0.24
CA ALA A 73 6.84 21.27 1.21
C ALA A 73 6.46 19.86 1.69
N MET A 74 6.19 18.93 0.77
CA MET A 74 5.73 17.58 1.10
C MET A 74 6.78 16.76 1.87
N LEU A 75 6.38 16.14 2.99
CA LEU A 75 7.25 15.32 3.84
C LEU A 75 7.18 13.82 3.56
N GLY A 76 6.17 13.39 2.80
CA GLY A 76 5.93 12.00 2.43
C GLY A 76 4.57 11.84 1.74
N SER A 77 4.23 10.63 1.36
CA SER A 77 2.96 10.30 0.74
C SER A 77 2.44 8.95 1.22
N ASP A 78 1.13 8.91 1.45
CA ASP A 78 0.40 7.71 1.80
C ASP A 78 -0.38 7.25 0.58
N ILE A 79 0.03 6.12 0.01
CA ILE A 79 -0.53 5.59 -1.23
C ILE A 79 -1.44 4.42 -0.90
N ASP A 80 -2.68 4.49 -1.39
CA ASP A 80 -3.61 3.38 -1.32
C ASP A 80 -3.32 2.40 -2.46
N VAL A 81 -2.78 1.23 -2.10
CA VAL A 81 -2.39 0.17 -3.04
C VAL A 81 -3.40 -0.99 -3.07
N SER A 82 -4.57 -0.82 -2.46
CA SER A 82 -5.59 -1.88 -2.36
C SER A 82 -6.03 -2.38 -3.72
N GLY A 83 -6.17 -1.47 -4.69
CA GLY A 83 -6.50 -1.80 -6.07
C GLY A 83 -5.42 -2.64 -6.75
N ASN A 84 -4.14 -2.34 -6.51
CA ASN A 84 -3.02 -3.11 -7.04
C ASN A 84 -2.99 -4.53 -6.45
N VAL A 85 -3.28 -4.67 -5.16
CA VAL A 85 -3.39 -5.99 -4.53
C VAL A 85 -4.57 -6.79 -5.11
N ALA A 86 -5.74 -6.16 -5.28
CA ALA A 86 -6.92 -6.81 -5.85
C ALA A 86 -6.70 -7.30 -7.28
N ARG A 87 -5.93 -6.54 -8.09
CA ARG A 87 -5.54 -6.89 -9.46
C ARG A 87 -4.34 -7.85 -9.54
N LYS A 88 -3.79 -8.29 -8.40
CA LYS A 88 -2.57 -9.12 -8.32
C LYS A 88 -1.34 -8.46 -8.98
N GLU A 89 -1.31 -7.14 -8.93
CA GLU A 89 -0.18 -6.33 -9.37
C GLU A 89 0.88 -6.21 -8.26
N ALA A 90 0.43 -6.32 -7.01
CA ALA A 90 1.26 -6.50 -5.83
C ALA A 90 0.67 -7.59 -4.92
N ILE A 91 1.52 -8.22 -4.10
CA ILE A 91 1.13 -9.33 -3.22
C ILE A 91 1.31 -8.89 -1.77
N LEU A 92 0.31 -9.14 -0.92
CA LEU A 92 0.42 -8.96 0.53
C LEU A 92 0.91 -10.26 1.18
N GLU A 93 2.06 -10.17 1.87
CA GLU A 93 2.62 -11.23 2.74
C GLU A 93 2.42 -10.86 4.22
#